data_AF-X0UNL6-F1
#
_entry.id   AF-X0UNL6-F1
#
_cell.length_a   1.000
_cell.length_b   1.000
_cell.length_c   1.000
_cell.angle_alpha   90.00
_cell.angle_beta   90.00
_cell.angle_gamma   90.00
#
_symmetry.space_group_name_H-M   'P 1'
#
loop_
_entity.id
_entity.type
_entity.pdbx_description
1 polymer ?
#
loop_
_entity_poly.entity_id
_entity_poly.type
_entity_poly.pdbx_seq_one_letter_code
_entity_poly.pdbx_strand_id
1 'polypeptide(L)'
;LILLQRRAYELDELKAMLDAYAKGDAAPHMLLLLGTGYRDRLIYSRAEGFLRRLTAEFPKSPEAARAAVLLKNLRIDSGNR
;
A
#
# COMPACT_ATOMS: atom_id res chain seq x y z
N LEU A 1 -12.67 -17.90 -6.17
CA LEU A 1 -13.13 -16.78 -7.03
C LEU A 1 -13.68 -15.56 -6.27
N ILE A 2 -14.12 -15.67 -5.01
CA ILE A 2 -14.77 -14.55 -4.27
C ILE A 2 -13.78 -13.50 -3.69
N LEU A 3 -12.53 -13.88 -3.39
CA LEU A 3 -11.58 -12.97 -2.73
C LEU A 3 -10.89 -11.95 -3.66
N LEU A 4 -10.71 -12.29 -4.95
CA LEU A 4 -9.98 -11.42 -5.89
C LEU A 4 -10.84 -10.26 -6.39
N GLN A 5 -12.14 -10.48 -6.57
CA GLN A 5 -13.07 -9.48 -7.07
C GLN A 5 -13.38 -8.42 -5.99
N ARG A 6 -13.55 -8.84 -4.73
CA ARG A 6 -13.77 -7.95 -3.59
C ARG A 6 -12.58 -7.01 -3.35
N ARG A 7 -11.35 -7.51 -3.52
CA ARG A 7 -10.13 -6.70 -3.37
C ARG A 7 -9.89 -5.71 -4.52
N ALA A 8 -10.51 -5.88 -5.68
CA ALA A 8 -10.31 -4.99 -6.84
C ALA A 8 -11.14 -3.73 -6.70
N TYR A 9 -12.40 -3.93 -6.33
CA TYR A 9 -13.29 -2.86 -5.96
C TYR A 9 -12.71 -2.03 -4.80
N GLU A 10 -12.12 -2.70 -3.82
CA GLU A 10 -11.51 -2.00 -2.68
C GLU A 10 -10.33 -1.10 -3.05
N LEU A 11 -9.47 -1.43 -4.04
CA LEU A 11 -8.34 -0.56 -4.39
C LEU A 11 -8.78 0.76 -5.04
N ASP A 12 -9.82 0.73 -5.87
CA ASP A 12 -10.33 1.95 -6.52
C ASP A 12 -11.05 2.84 -5.51
N GLU A 13 -11.84 2.25 -4.60
CA GLU A 13 -12.50 2.95 -3.50
C GLU A 13 -11.47 3.53 -2.52
N LEU A 14 -10.45 2.76 -2.12
CA LEU A 14 -9.35 3.23 -1.29
C LEU A 14 -8.57 4.38 -1.94
N LYS A 15 -8.40 4.36 -3.27
CA LYS A 15 -7.73 5.43 -3.99
C LYS A 15 -8.57 6.71 -3.99
N ALA A 16 -9.88 6.60 -4.24
CA ALA A 16 -10.80 7.73 -4.14
C ALA A 16 -10.83 8.31 -2.71
N MET A 17 -10.81 7.45 -1.69
CA MET A 17 -10.72 7.87 -0.29
C MET A 17 -9.38 8.53 0.02
N LEU A 18 -8.26 8.02 -0.49
CA LEU A 18 -6.96 8.65 -0.31
C LEU A 18 -6.94 10.04 -0.96
N ASP A 19 -7.56 10.22 -2.13
CA ASP A 19 -7.67 11.52 -2.79
C ASP A 19 -8.57 12.49 -1.98
N ALA A 20 -9.64 11.98 -1.36
CA ALA A 20 -10.53 12.76 -0.51
C ALA A 20 -9.93 13.09 0.88
N TYR A 21 -9.10 12.20 1.44
CA TYR A 21 -8.57 12.27 2.80
C TYR A 21 -7.04 12.35 2.84
N ALA A 22 -6.43 12.92 1.79
CA ALA A 22 -4.98 12.90 1.54
C ALA A 22 -4.09 13.47 2.66
N LYS A 23 -4.67 14.16 3.64
CA LYS A 23 -3.96 14.79 4.78
C LYS A 23 -4.57 14.48 6.15
N GLY A 24 -5.44 13.47 6.25
CA GLY A 24 -6.06 13.07 7.53
C GLY A 24 -5.32 11.93 8.23
N ASP A 25 -5.65 11.69 9.50
CA ASP A 25 -5.08 10.62 10.33
C ASP A 25 -5.28 9.20 9.74
N ALA A 26 -6.22 9.06 8.80
CA ALA A 26 -6.47 7.81 8.07
C ALA A 26 -5.52 7.58 6.88
N ALA A 27 -4.83 8.62 6.39
CA ALA A 27 -3.95 8.52 5.23
C ALA A 27 -2.83 7.46 5.38
N PRO A 28 -2.16 7.31 6.55
CA PRO A 28 -1.18 6.24 6.73
C PRO A 28 -1.77 4.84 6.51
N HIS A 29 -2.98 4.61 7.03
CA HIS A 29 -3.69 3.34 6.91
C HIS A 29 -4.06 3.03 5.46
N MET A 30 -4.60 4.01 4.74
CA MET A 30 -4.99 3.84 3.34
C MET A 30 -3.78 3.55 2.44
N LEU A 31 -2.66 4.25 2.65
CA LEU A 31 -1.42 3.99 1.92
C LEU A 31 -0.88 2.57 2.17
N LEU A 32 -0.98 2.07 3.41
CA LEU A 32 -0.57 0.71 3.74
C LEU A 32 -1.44 -0.32 3.02
N LEU A 33 -2.78 -0.14 3.03
CA LEU A 33 -3.73 -1.02 2.37
C LEU A 33 -3.55 -1.05 0.84
N LEU A 34 -3.33 0.10 0.21
CA LEU A 34 -3.02 0.18 -1.22
C LEU A 34 -1.70 -0.54 -1.50
N GLY A 35 -0.66 -0.29 -0.70
CA GLY A 35 0.65 -0.93 -0.84
C GLY A 35 0.59 -2.45 -0.77
N THR A 36 -0.08 -3.00 0.25
CA THR A 36 -0.25 -4.46 0.39
C THR A 36 -1.15 -5.04 -0.68
N GLY A 37 -2.24 -4.36 -1.04
CA GLY A 37 -3.16 -4.81 -2.09
C GLY A 37 -2.50 -4.87 -3.47
N TYR A 38 -1.63 -3.92 -3.82
CA TYR A 38 -0.84 -3.98 -5.05
C TYR A 38 0.24 -5.08 -5.01
N ARG A 39 0.87 -5.31 -3.86
CA ARG A 39 1.85 -6.39 -3.69
C ARG A 39 1.20 -7.76 -3.88
N ASP A 40 0.05 -8.00 -3.25
CA ASP A 40 -0.70 -9.25 -3.34
C ASP A 40 -1.18 -9.51 -4.79
N ARG A 41 -1.31 -8.46 -5.60
CA ARG A 41 -1.59 -8.53 -7.05
C ARG A 41 -0.36 -8.64 -7.92
N LEU A 42 0.83 -8.80 -7.33
CA LEU A 42 2.09 -8.92 -8.06
C LEU A 42 2.49 -7.65 -8.83
N ILE A 43 1.86 -6.50 -8.54
CA ILE A 43 2.12 -5.18 -9.13
C ILE A 43 3.10 -4.42 -8.22
N TYR A 44 4.35 -4.89 -8.19
CA TYR A 44 5.33 -4.42 -7.21
C TYR A 44 5.69 -2.94 -7.35
N SER A 45 5.72 -2.38 -8.56
CA SER A 45 6.04 -0.96 -8.78
C SER A 45 5.04 -0.02 -8.12
N ARG A 46 3.74 -0.32 -8.21
CA ARG A 46 2.69 0.45 -7.53
C ARG A 46 2.74 0.25 -6.02
N ALA A 47 2.93 -1.00 -5.58
CA ALA A 47 3.07 -1.32 -4.16
C ALA A 47 4.22 -0.54 -3.52
N GLU A 48 5.39 -0.53 -4.17
CA GLU A 48 6.56 0.23 -3.73
C GLU A 48 6.26 1.72 -3.63
N GLY A 49 5.59 2.30 -4.62
CA GLY A 49 5.23 3.72 -4.64
C GLY A 49 4.41 4.14 -3.41
N PHE A 50 3.34 3.39 -3.09
CA PHE A 50 2.49 3.70 -1.93
C PHE A 50 3.20 3.48 -0.59
N LEU A 51 3.99 2.40 -0.47
CA LEU A 51 4.73 2.11 0.76
C LEU A 51 5.87 3.11 1.01
N ARG A 52 6.57 3.56 -0.05
CA ARG A 52 7.58 4.63 0.07
C ARG A 52 6.95 5.94 0.47
N ARG A 53 5.81 6.29 -0.14
CA ARG A 53 5.04 7.50 0.20
C ARG A 53 4.63 7.48 1.67
N LEU A 54 4.16 6.35 2.18
CA LEU A 54 3.83 6.15 3.59
C LEU A 54 5.02 6.41 4.52
N THR A 55 6.19 5.84 4.23
CA THR A 55 7.39 6.04 5.04
C THR A 55 7.95 7.47 4.98
N ALA A 56 7.70 8.19 3.87
CA ALA A 56 8.17 9.56 3.67
C ALA A 56 7.23 10.59 4.31
N GLU A 57 5.92 10.45 4.10
CA GLU A 57 4.91 11.41 4.58
C GLU A 57 4.51 11.17 6.04
N PHE A 58 4.54 9.91 6.51
CA PHE A 58 4.08 9.55 7.85
C PHE A 58 5.12 8.71 8.64
N PRO A 59 6.38 9.16 8.76
CA PRO A 59 7.48 8.35 9.31
C PRO A 59 7.29 7.90 10.76
N LYS A 60 6.45 8.60 11.53
CA LYS A 60 6.15 8.29 12.94
C LYS A 60 4.91 7.41 13.12
N SER A 61 4.19 7.10 12.04
CA SER A 61 2.99 6.24 12.12
C SER A 61 3.38 4.79 12.37
N PRO A 62 2.56 4.02 13.12
CA PRO A 62 2.71 2.57 13.24
C PRO A 62 2.78 1.86 11.87
N GLU A 63 2.03 2.37 10.90
CA GLU A 63 1.96 1.87 9.53
C GLU A 63 3.29 2.04 8.79
N ALA A 64 4.05 3.11 9.03
CA ALA A 64 5.35 3.31 8.40
C ALA A 64 6.38 2.24 8.81
N ALA A 65 6.37 1.80 10.07
CA ALA A 65 7.24 0.69 10.50
C ALA A 65 6.91 -0.61 9.73
N ARG A 66 5.61 -0.91 9.55
CA ARG A 66 5.16 -2.05 8.75
C ARG A 66 5.53 -1.88 7.28
N ALA A 67 5.36 -0.69 6.72
CA ALA A 67 5.70 -0.38 5.33
C ALA A 67 7.20 -0.56 5.04
N ALA A 68 8.07 -0.17 5.97
CA ALA A 68 9.51 -0.37 5.85
C ALA A 68 9.88 -1.87 5.78
N VAL A 69 9.22 -2.72 6.56
CA VAL A 69 9.39 -4.18 6.48
C VAL A 69 8.89 -4.70 5.14
N LEU A 70 7.70 -4.26 4.70
CA LEU A 70 7.12 -4.68 3.42
C LEU A 70 7.99 -4.29 2.23
N LEU A 71 8.60 -3.10 2.22
CA LEU A 71 9.53 -2.64 1.18
C LEU A 71 10.77 -3.53 1.06
N LYS A 72 11.32 -3.99 2.19
CA LYS A 72 12.46 -4.93 2.20
C LYS A 72 12.06 -6.24 1.52
N ASN A 73 10.91 -6.79 1.90
CA ASN A 73 10.42 -8.06 1.35
C ASN A 73 10.05 -7.91 -0.14
N LEU A 74 9.50 -6.76 -0.53
CA LEU A 74 9.12 -6.47 -1.92
C LEU A 74 10.32 -6.51 -2.89
N ARG A 75 11.53 -6.08 -2.45
CA ARG A 75 12.75 -6.21 -3.26
C ARG A 75 13.16 -7.67 -3.48
N ILE A 76 12.90 -8.54 -2.50
CA ILE A 76 13.16 -9.97 -2.60
C ILE A 76 12.16 -10.59 -3.59
N ASP A 77 10.88 -10.30 -3.43
CA ASP A 77 9.80 -10.85 -4.26
C ASP A 77 9.89 -10.40 -5.73
N SER A 78 10.34 -9.17 -5.98
CA SER A 78 10.48 -8.61 -7.34
C SER A 78 11.76 -9.05 -8.06
N GLY A 79 12.82 -9.41 -7.33
CA GLY A 79 14.08 -9.91 -7.89
C GLY A 79 14.10 -11.42 -8.17
N ASN A 80 13.11 -12.16 -7.67
CA ASN A 80 13.00 -13.62 -7.85
C ASN A 80 12.16 -14.03 -9.09
N ARG A 81 12.01 -13.12 -10.08
CA ARG A 81 11.25 -13.36 -11.32
C ARG A 81 12.11 -13.34 -12.56
#